data_AF-A0AAW7IZD4-F1
#
_entry.id   AF-A0AAW7IZD4-F1
#
_cell.length_a   1.000
_cell.length_b   1.000
_cell.length_c   1.000
_cell.angle_alpha   90.00
_cell.angle_beta   90.00
_cell.angle_gamma   90.00
#
_symmetry.space_group_name_H-M   'P 1'
#
loop_
_entity.id
_entity.type
_entity.pdbx_description
1 polymer ?
#
loop_
_entity_poly.entity_id
_entity_poly.type
_entity_poly.pdbx_seq_one_letter_code
_entity_poly.pdbx_strand_id
1 'polypeptide(L)'
;MVNNKLKKVLDDKKLSFSDLKKLLETKEIKINNSQLSLYSRGKRNPKNKKMWIDIAEVLQVDLQEIITDINYYLSIMNEISENSTEKKDKTENEKTNDSLFQELLSLVDKNSPSELEKVYRYCSLVSNFENLSKAIDKAGVMILVSSGENEIKKPHPAIAEKVKINAALIKLDEFFEEKRTSKPKNSSEKDWSKFTK
;
A
#
# COMPACT_ATOMS: atom_id res chain seq x y z
N MET A 1 -14.18 -20.19 15.61
CA MET A 1 -14.99 -20.45 14.41
C MET A 1 -15.06 -19.12 13.67
N VAL A 2 -14.60 -19.04 12.42
CA VAL A 2 -14.60 -17.74 11.71
C VAL A 2 -15.99 -17.49 11.16
N ASN A 3 -16.57 -16.34 11.51
CA ASN A 3 -17.85 -15.92 10.99
C ASN A 3 -17.66 -15.37 9.56
N ASN A 4 -18.25 -16.04 8.56
CA ASN A 4 -18.21 -15.62 7.16
C ASN A 4 -19.59 -15.76 6.52
N LYS A 5 -19.79 -15.03 5.42
CA LYS A 5 -21.05 -14.91 4.69
C LYS A 5 -20.99 -15.54 3.30
N LEU A 6 -20.03 -16.43 3.03
CA LEU A 6 -19.87 -17.04 1.70
C LEU A 6 -21.17 -17.67 1.18
N LYS A 7 -21.90 -18.41 2.04
CA LYS A 7 -23.17 -19.03 1.63
C LYS A 7 -24.21 -17.99 1.23
N LYS A 8 -24.32 -16.89 2.00
CA LYS A 8 -25.22 -15.79 1.70
C LYS A 8 -24.87 -15.12 0.37
N VAL A 9 -23.59 -14.82 0.15
CA VAL A 9 -23.11 -14.22 -1.10
C VAL A 9 -23.43 -15.10 -2.32
N LEU A 10 -23.30 -16.42 -2.18
CA LEU A 10 -23.68 -17.36 -3.23
C LEU A 10 -25.18 -17.36 -3.49
N ASP A 11 -26.00 -17.37 -2.44
CA ASP A 11 -27.46 -17.36 -2.56
C ASP A 11 -27.95 -16.04 -3.20
N ASP A 12 -27.37 -14.90 -2.82
CA ASP A 12 -27.67 -13.58 -3.39
C ASP A 12 -27.34 -13.52 -4.89
N LYS A 13 -26.26 -14.19 -5.31
CA LYS A 13 -25.87 -14.33 -6.73
C LYS A 13 -26.55 -15.50 -7.46
N LYS A 14 -27.42 -16.26 -6.79
CA LYS A 14 -28.08 -17.47 -7.33
C LYS A 14 -27.09 -18.53 -7.85
N LEU A 15 -25.95 -18.67 -7.18
CA LEU A 15 -24.88 -19.62 -7.52
C LEU A 15 -24.85 -20.79 -6.55
N SER A 16 -24.54 -21.98 -7.06
CA SER A 16 -24.26 -23.16 -6.23
C SER A 16 -22.76 -23.29 -5.93
N PHE A 17 -22.41 -24.17 -4.98
CA PHE A 17 -21.00 -24.55 -4.78
C PHE A 17 -20.37 -25.20 -6.01
N SER A 18 -21.18 -25.86 -6.85
CA SER A 18 -20.72 -26.42 -8.12
C SER A 18 -20.30 -25.31 -9.09
N ASP A 19 -21.04 -24.20 -9.10
CA ASP A 19 -20.74 -23.07 -9.96
C ASP A 19 -19.51 -22.30 -9.45
N LEU A 20 -19.41 -22.07 -8.13
CA LEU A 20 -18.20 -21.51 -7.53
C LEU A 20 -16.97 -22.38 -7.83
N LYS A 21 -17.11 -23.71 -7.74
CA LYS A 21 -16.03 -24.63 -8.10
C LYS A 21 -15.59 -24.43 -9.56
N LYS A 22 -16.53 -24.41 -10.51
CA LYS A 22 -16.22 -24.17 -11.93
C LYS A 22 -15.52 -22.83 -12.14
N LEU A 23 -15.98 -21.79 -11.45
CA LEU A 23 -15.36 -20.46 -11.50
C LEU A 23 -13.91 -20.47 -10.99
N LEU A 24 -13.63 -21.18 -9.89
CA LEU A 24 -12.28 -21.33 -9.35
C LEU A 24 -11.37 -22.19 -10.25
N GLU A 25 -11.93 -23.19 -10.93
CA GLU A 25 -11.19 -24.00 -11.92
C GLU A 25 -10.69 -23.15 -13.10
N THR A 26 -11.37 -22.05 -13.47
CA THR A 26 -10.86 -21.11 -14.49
C THR A 26 -9.57 -20.41 -14.08
N LYS A 27 -9.30 -20.33 -12.77
CA LYS A 27 -8.05 -19.80 -12.19
C LYS A 27 -7.04 -20.89 -11.83
N GLU A 28 -7.21 -22.10 -12.36
CA GLU A 28 -6.39 -23.29 -12.04
C GLU A 28 -6.46 -23.73 -10.56
N ILE A 29 -7.49 -23.27 -9.82
CA ILE A 29 -7.67 -23.60 -8.40
C ILE A 29 -8.55 -24.83 -8.27
N LYS A 30 -7.95 -25.95 -7.84
CA LYS A 30 -8.66 -27.21 -7.62
C LYS A 30 -9.23 -27.28 -6.20
N ILE A 31 -10.55 -27.29 -6.08
CA ILE A 31 -11.27 -27.43 -4.81
C ILE A 31 -12.52 -28.30 -4.97
N ASN A 32 -12.95 -28.99 -3.92
CA ASN A 32 -14.17 -29.79 -3.93
C ASN A 32 -15.36 -29.09 -3.22
N ASN A 33 -16.59 -29.51 -3.55
CA ASN A 33 -17.80 -28.92 -2.99
C ASN A 33 -17.92 -29.12 -1.47
N SER A 34 -17.35 -30.22 -0.94
CA SER A 34 -17.34 -30.49 0.50
C SER A 34 -16.49 -29.46 1.26
N GLN A 35 -15.31 -29.11 0.73
CA GLN A 35 -14.44 -28.07 1.26
C GLN A 35 -15.10 -26.71 1.23
N LEU A 36 -15.70 -26.31 0.10
CA LEU A 36 -16.44 -25.04 -0.02
C LEU A 36 -17.61 -24.97 0.98
N SER A 37 -18.33 -26.07 1.17
CA SER A 37 -19.39 -26.18 2.16
C SER A 37 -18.86 -26.00 3.59
N LEU A 38 -17.73 -26.64 3.93
CA LEU A 38 -17.08 -26.48 5.24
C LEU A 38 -16.58 -25.05 5.47
N TYR A 39 -16.06 -24.39 4.43
CA TYR A 39 -15.62 -22.99 4.48
C TYR A 39 -16.79 -22.07 4.74
N SER A 40 -17.88 -22.22 3.98
CA SER A 40 -19.08 -21.40 4.12
C SER A 40 -19.74 -21.48 5.50
N ARG A 41 -19.54 -22.58 6.22
CA ARG A 41 -20.09 -22.81 7.57
C ARG A 41 -19.11 -22.39 8.67
N GLY A 42 -17.93 -21.88 8.33
CA GLY A 42 -16.87 -21.55 9.28
C GLY A 42 -16.31 -22.75 10.07
N LYS A 43 -16.66 -23.98 9.66
CA LYS A 43 -16.18 -25.24 10.27
C LYS A 43 -14.73 -25.51 9.96
N ARG A 44 -14.25 -24.98 8.83
CA ARG A 44 -12.86 -25.08 8.39
C ARG A 44 -12.50 -23.81 7.65
N ASN A 45 -11.26 -23.37 7.78
CA ASN A 45 -10.70 -22.32 6.94
C ASN A 45 -9.79 -22.92 5.85
N PRO A 46 -9.65 -22.26 4.70
CA PRO A 46 -8.59 -22.55 3.74
C PRO A 46 -7.23 -22.57 4.44
N LYS A 47 -6.37 -23.53 4.05
CA LYS A 47 -4.98 -23.57 4.52
C LYS A 47 -4.19 -22.37 4.01
N ASN A 48 -4.37 -22.06 2.73
CA ASN A 48 -3.86 -20.85 2.12
C ASN A 48 -4.95 -19.77 2.20
N LYS A 49 -4.69 -18.70 2.95
CA LYS A 49 -5.65 -17.59 3.13
C LYS A 49 -5.97 -16.86 1.81
N LYS A 50 -5.07 -16.91 0.83
CA LYS A 50 -5.28 -16.35 -0.52
C LYS A 50 -6.55 -16.88 -1.20
N MET A 51 -6.95 -18.11 -0.86
CA MET A 51 -8.18 -18.73 -1.33
C MET A 51 -9.42 -17.84 -1.11
N TRP A 52 -9.49 -17.07 -0.01
CA TRP A 52 -10.62 -16.18 0.23
C TRP A 52 -10.69 -15.01 -0.77
N ILE A 53 -9.54 -14.54 -1.22
CA ILE A 53 -9.43 -13.49 -2.23
C ILE A 53 -9.82 -14.06 -3.58
N ASP A 54 -9.30 -15.25 -3.92
CA ASP A 54 -9.62 -15.90 -5.18
C ASP A 54 -11.13 -16.15 -5.28
N ILE A 55 -11.77 -16.56 -4.18
CA ILE A 55 -13.23 -16.68 -4.07
C ILE A 55 -13.92 -15.33 -4.24
N ALA A 56 -13.45 -14.26 -3.57
CA ALA A 56 -14.03 -12.92 -3.69
C ALA A 56 -13.94 -12.38 -5.12
N GLU A 57 -12.81 -12.60 -5.79
CA GLU A 57 -12.53 -12.12 -7.14
C GLU A 57 -13.37 -12.85 -8.18
N VAL A 58 -13.47 -14.19 -8.13
CA VAL A 58 -14.33 -14.92 -9.08
C VAL A 58 -15.81 -14.64 -8.86
N LEU A 59 -16.19 -14.28 -7.63
CA LEU A 59 -17.54 -13.83 -7.32
C LEU A 59 -17.75 -12.34 -7.61
N GLN A 60 -16.70 -11.58 -7.91
CA GLN A 60 -16.73 -10.13 -8.11
C GLN A 60 -17.42 -9.41 -6.94
N VAL A 61 -16.92 -9.63 -5.73
CA VAL A 61 -17.37 -8.97 -4.48
C VAL A 61 -16.18 -8.56 -3.64
N ASP A 62 -16.39 -7.62 -2.73
CA ASP A 62 -15.35 -7.27 -1.77
C ASP A 62 -15.10 -8.43 -0.78
N LEU A 63 -13.84 -8.62 -0.41
CA LEU A 63 -13.47 -9.66 0.57
C LEU A 63 -14.24 -9.49 1.90
N GLN A 64 -14.57 -8.25 2.28
CA GLN A 64 -15.34 -7.94 3.49
C GLN A 64 -16.83 -8.34 3.39
N GLU A 65 -17.37 -8.50 2.20
CA GLU A 65 -18.72 -9.07 2.02
C GLU A 65 -18.75 -10.55 2.40
N ILE A 66 -17.63 -11.25 2.23
CA ILE A 66 -17.47 -12.66 2.58
C ILE A 66 -16.94 -12.80 4.02
N ILE A 67 -15.88 -12.09 4.38
CA ILE A 67 -15.21 -12.17 5.68
C ILE A 67 -15.61 -10.97 6.53
N THR A 68 -16.57 -11.19 7.43
CA THR A 68 -17.06 -10.14 8.33
C THR A 68 -16.26 -10.01 9.62
N ASP A 69 -15.44 -11.02 9.96
CA ASP A 69 -14.54 -10.94 11.10
C ASP A 69 -13.35 -10.04 10.75
N ILE A 70 -13.29 -8.88 11.39
CA ILE A 70 -12.29 -7.84 11.13
C ILE A 70 -10.87 -8.34 11.41
N ASN A 71 -10.67 -9.08 12.51
CA ASN A 71 -9.36 -9.59 12.88
C ASN A 71 -8.86 -10.62 11.86
N TYR A 72 -9.76 -11.49 11.40
CA TYR A 72 -9.43 -12.47 10.38
C TYR A 72 -9.16 -11.81 9.02
N TYR A 73 -9.96 -10.81 8.62
CA TYR A 73 -9.72 -10.00 7.44
C TYR A 73 -8.34 -9.36 7.45
N LEU A 74 -7.97 -8.68 8.55
CA LEU A 74 -6.64 -8.07 8.70
C LEU A 74 -5.52 -9.13 8.63
N SER A 75 -5.74 -10.31 9.19
CA SER A 75 -4.77 -11.41 9.09
C SER A 75 -4.58 -11.94 7.67
N ILE A 76 -5.62 -11.86 6.82
CA ILE A 76 -5.54 -12.22 5.40
C ILE A 76 -4.77 -11.13 4.66
N MET A 77 -5.11 -9.86 4.90
CA MET A 77 -4.46 -8.70 4.24
C MET A 77 -2.97 -8.60 4.57
N ASN A 78 -2.58 -8.84 5.82
CA ASN A 78 -1.17 -8.87 6.21
C ASN A 78 -0.41 -10.02 5.55
N GLU A 79 -0.99 -11.22 5.48
CA GLU A 79 -0.37 -12.38 4.84
C GLU A 79 -0.26 -12.20 3.31
N ILE A 80 -1.17 -11.45 2.67
CA ILE A 80 -1.00 -11.03 1.26
C ILE A 80 0.17 -10.05 1.15
N SER A 81 0.26 -9.07 2.04
CA SER A 81 1.36 -8.09 2.04
C SER A 81 2.72 -8.80 2.20
N GLU A 82 2.78 -9.84 3.02
CA GLU A 82 3.97 -10.67 3.22
C GLU A 82 4.24 -11.60 2.02
N ASN A 83 3.23 -12.26 1.45
CA ASN A 83 3.40 -13.19 0.31
C ASN A 83 3.57 -12.49 -1.06
N SER A 84 3.24 -11.21 -1.17
CA SER A 84 3.54 -10.37 -2.36
C SER A 84 5.04 -10.07 -2.49
N THR A 85 5.87 -10.54 -1.55
CA THR A 85 7.33 -10.37 -1.59
C THR A 85 8.07 -11.36 -2.50
N GLU A 86 7.38 -12.33 -3.13
CA GLU A 86 7.93 -13.17 -4.21
C GLU A 86 7.48 -12.71 -5.61
N LYS A 87 7.80 -11.45 -5.91
CA LYS A 87 8.07 -10.82 -7.23
C LYS A 87 7.86 -9.33 -7.06
N LYS A 88 8.62 -8.75 -6.15
CA LYS A 88 9.06 -7.37 -6.31
C LYS A 88 10.58 -7.46 -6.41
N ASP A 89 11.11 -7.17 -7.59
CA ASP A 89 12.23 -6.24 -7.60
C ASP A 89 11.79 -5.09 -6.69
N LYS A 90 12.28 -5.11 -5.44
CA LYS A 90 12.15 -3.97 -4.54
C LYS A 90 12.94 -2.88 -5.24
N THR A 91 12.26 -2.14 -6.12
CA THR A 91 12.80 -0.91 -6.68
C THR A 91 13.20 -0.07 -5.49
N GLU A 92 14.41 0.46 -5.50
CA GLU A 92 15.02 1.21 -4.38
C GLU A 92 14.04 2.19 -3.74
N ASN A 93 13.15 2.79 -4.55
CA ASN A 93 12.06 3.69 -4.16
C ASN A 93 11.11 3.21 -3.03
N GLU A 94 10.72 1.93 -2.94
CA GLU A 94 9.86 1.47 -1.83
C GLU A 94 10.66 1.33 -0.52
N LYS A 95 11.93 0.90 -0.60
CA LYS A 95 12.84 0.87 0.55
C LYS A 95 13.19 2.28 1.04
N THR A 96 13.38 3.22 0.11
CA THR A 96 13.65 4.63 0.42
C THR A 96 12.47 5.29 1.12
N ASN A 97 11.23 5.00 0.68
CA ASN A 97 10.04 5.55 1.31
C ASN A 97 9.83 5.00 2.74
N ASP A 98 10.10 3.71 2.96
CA ASP A 98 10.06 3.11 4.30
C ASP A 98 11.15 3.68 5.22
N SER A 99 12.39 3.84 4.73
CA SER A 99 13.48 4.43 5.51
C SER A 99 13.19 5.90 5.89
N LEU A 100 12.71 6.69 4.92
CA LEU A 100 12.32 8.08 5.13
C LEU A 100 11.16 8.19 6.12
N PHE A 101 10.15 7.34 5.99
CA PHE A 101 9.02 7.31 6.92
C PHE A 101 9.48 7.04 8.36
N GLN A 102 10.36 6.04 8.56
CA GLN A 102 10.89 5.74 9.90
C GLN A 102 11.75 6.88 10.46
N GLU A 103 12.57 7.52 9.62
CA GLU A 103 13.33 8.71 10.02
C GLU A 103 12.40 9.81 10.53
N LEU A 104 11.45 10.25 9.69
CA LEU A 104 10.54 11.34 10.01
C LEU A 104 9.63 11.02 11.21
N LEU A 105 9.15 9.78 11.30
CA LEU A 105 8.36 9.29 12.44
C LEU A 105 9.17 9.30 13.75
N SER A 106 10.50 9.17 13.68
CA SER A 106 11.38 9.26 14.85
C SER A 106 11.60 10.70 15.35
N LEU A 107 11.26 11.70 14.53
CA LEU A 107 11.45 13.12 14.84
C LEU A 107 10.22 13.75 15.51
N VAL A 108 9.04 13.15 15.33
CA VAL A 108 7.76 13.72 15.76
C VAL A 108 7.18 13.05 17.01
N ASP A 109 6.26 13.75 17.66
CA ASP A 109 5.42 13.16 18.71
C ASP A 109 4.33 12.28 18.07
N LYS A 110 4.43 10.97 18.33
CA LYS A 110 3.48 9.97 17.82
C LYS A 110 2.09 10.09 18.44
N ASN A 111 1.93 10.82 19.54
CA ASN A 111 0.63 11.08 20.15
C ASN A 111 -0.04 12.35 19.60
N SER A 112 0.66 13.14 18.78
CA SER A 112 0.11 14.32 18.12
C SER A 112 -0.44 13.94 16.74
N PRO A 113 -1.77 13.92 16.54
CA PRO A 113 -2.35 13.60 15.23
C PRO A 113 -1.88 14.56 14.14
N SER A 114 -1.63 15.82 14.50
CA SER A 114 -1.17 16.84 13.57
C SER A 114 0.27 16.63 13.10
N GLU A 115 1.14 16.01 13.91
CA GLU A 115 2.51 15.72 13.49
C GLU A 115 2.59 14.42 12.71
N LEU A 116 1.80 13.41 13.11
CA LEU A 116 1.62 12.19 12.32
C LEU A 116 1.13 12.49 10.90
N GLU A 117 0.12 13.35 10.74
CA GLU A 117 -0.37 13.75 9.42
C GLU A 117 0.73 14.36 8.56
N LYS A 118 1.60 15.21 9.13
CA LYS A 118 2.71 15.83 8.40
C LYS A 118 3.69 14.77 7.87
N VAL A 119 3.98 13.72 8.64
CA VAL A 119 4.84 12.61 8.19
C VAL A 119 4.20 11.89 7.00
N TYR A 120 2.94 11.49 7.12
CA TYR A 120 2.23 10.82 6.03
C TYR A 120 2.13 11.69 4.77
N ARG A 121 1.82 12.97 4.94
CA ARG A 121 1.73 13.93 3.84
C ARG A 121 3.08 14.11 3.14
N TYR A 122 4.17 14.18 3.89
CA TYR A 122 5.52 14.29 3.30
C TYR A 122 5.83 13.08 2.43
N CYS A 123 5.68 11.86 2.96
CA CYS A 123 5.90 10.62 2.21
C CYS A 123 4.99 10.51 0.97
N SER A 124 3.73 10.95 1.08
CA SER A 124 2.79 11.00 -0.06
C SER A 124 3.26 11.96 -1.15
N LEU A 125 3.73 13.16 -0.78
CA LEU A 125 4.26 14.15 -1.72
C LEU A 125 5.51 13.63 -2.44
N VAL A 126 6.43 12.98 -1.72
CA VAL A 126 7.62 12.34 -2.33
C VAL A 126 7.20 11.25 -3.33
N SER A 127 6.27 10.37 -2.95
CA SER A 127 5.76 9.32 -3.84
C SER A 127 5.12 9.91 -5.11
N ASN A 128 4.32 10.97 -4.97
CA ASN A 128 3.72 11.67 -6.10
C ASN A 128 4.76 12.32 -7.00
N PHE A 129 5.79 12.94 -6.42
CA PHE A 129 6.90 13.53 -7.17
C PHE A 129 7.61 12.48 -8.03
N GLU A 130 7.90 11.29 -7.46
CA GLU A 130 8.52 10.17 -8.17
C GLU A 130 7.63 9.60 -9.27
N ASN A 131 6.32 9.48 -9.03
CA ASN A 131 5.39 9.00 -10.05
C ASN A 131 5.30 9.97 -11.24
N LEU A 132 5.36 11.27 -10.98
CA LEU A 132 5.44 12.28 -12.05
C LEU A 132 6.77 12.21 -12.80
N SER A 133 7.90 11.93 -12.11
CA SER A 133 9.18 11.65 -12.79
C SER A 133 9.05 10.50 -13.77
N LYS A 134 8.53 9.35 -13.32
CA LYS A 134 8.33 8.17 -14.17
C LYS A 134 7.41 8.44 -15.36
N ALA A 135 6.37 9.25 -15.18
CA ALA A 135 5.48 9.65 -16.26
C ALA A 135 6.22 10.49 -17.32
N ILE A 136 7.05 11.43 -16.88
CA ILE A 136 7.89 12.25 -17.78
C ILE A 136 8.94 11.39 -18.47
N ASP A 137 9.58 10.46 -17.78
CA ASP A 137 10.60 9.57 -18.37
C ASP A 137 9.99 8.69 -19.47
N LYS A 138 8.73 8.25 -19.28
CA LYS A 138 8.02 7.42 -20.26
C LYS A 138 7.51 8.22 -21.46
N ALA A 139 6.96 9.41 -21.24
CA ALA A 139 6.34 10.21 -22.31
C ALA A 139 7.31 11.18 -23.00
N GLY A 140 8.43 11.49 -22.35
CA GLY A 140 9.36 12.54 -22.75
C GLY A 140 9.02 13.91 -22.14
N VAL A 141 10.05 14.74 -21.98
CA VAL A 141 9.95 16.11 -21.43
C VAL A 141 9.09 17.01 -22.32
N MET A 142 9.07 16.73 -23.63
CA MET A 142 8.27 17.43 -24.62
C MET A 142 7.34 16.43 -25.31
N ILE A 143 6.04 16.72 -25.31
CA ILE A 143 4.99 15.89 -25.90
C ILE A 143 4.38 16.59 -27.12
N LEU A 144 3.93 15.81 -28.09
CA LEU A 144 3.11 16.32 -29.19
C LEU A 144 1.65 16.34 -28.75
N VAL A 145 0.99 17.47 -28.94
CA VAL A 145 -0.43 17.66 -28.62
C VAL A 145 -1.14 18.08 -29.90
N SER A 146 -2.17 17.35 -30.29
CA SER A 146 -3.01 17.71 -31.41
C SER A 146 -3.79 18.99 -31.09
N SER A 147 -3.80 19.91 -32.05
CA SER A 147 -4.44 21.21 -31.96
C SER A 147 -5.15 21.49 -33.27
N GLY A 148 -6.38 20.96 -33.39
CA GLY A 148 -7.09 20.93 -34.66
C GLY A 148 -6.41 19.96 -35.63
N GLU A 149 -6.09 20.44 -36.83
CA GLU A 149 -5.40 19.66 -37.87
C GLU A 149 -3.86 19.61 -37.72
N ASN A 150 -3.29 20.38 -36.79
CA ASN A 150 -1.85 20.48 -36.59
C ASN A 150 -1.40 19.82 -35.27
N GLU A 151 -0.16 19.36 -35.21
CA GLU A 151 0.48 18.90 -33.97
C GLU A 151 1.46 19.95 -33.44
N ILE A 152 1.36 20.25 -32.14
CA ILE A 152 2.21 21.25 -31.48
C ILE A 152 3.02 20.55 -30.39
N LYS A 153 4.34 20.76 -30.40
CA LYS A 153 5.24 20.28 -29.35
C LYS A 153 5.14 21.18 -28.12
N LYS A 154 4.75 20.62 -26.97
CA LYS A 154 4.59 21.34 -25.70
C LYS A 154 5.32 20.61 -24.55
N PRO A 155 5.73 21.32 -23.49
CA PRO A 155 6.27 20.67 -22.29
C PRO A 155 5.24 19.74 -21.64
N HIS A 156 5.70 18.64 -21.06
CA HIS A 156 4.81 17.71 -20.36
C HIS A 156 4.13 18.40 -19.16
N PRO A 157 2.80 18.34 -19.02
CA PRO A 157 2.07 18.98 -17.92
C PRO A 157 2.56 18.60 -16.51
N ALA A 158 3.08 17.38 -16.34
CA ALA A 158 3.64 16.88 -15.09
C ALA A 158 4.83 17.72 -14.58
N ILE A 159 5.55 18.44 -15.47
CA ILE A 159 6.66 19.30 -15.07
C ILE A 159 6.16 20.44 -14.18
N ALA A 160 5.05 21.08 -14.55
CA ALA A 160 4.46 22.16 -13.76
C ALA A 160 3.95 21.66 -12.39
N GLU A 161 3.36 20.47 -12.35
CA GLU A 161 2.93 19.84 -11.10
C GLU A 161 4.10 19.46 -10.19
N LYS A 162 5.21 18.95 -10.76
CA LYS A 162 6.44 18.68 -9.99
C LYS A 162 6.98 19.93 -9.29
N VAL A 163 6.97 21.08 -9.97
CA VAL A 163 7.41 22.34 -9.35
C VAL A 163 6.54 22.70 -8.13
N LYS A 164 5.22 22.50 -8.22
CA LYS A 164 4.30 22.75 -7.10
C LYS A 164 4.54 21.78 -5.94
N ILE A 165 4.71 20.50 -6.22
CA ILE A 165 5.00 19.48 -5.20
C ILE A 165 6.34 19.76 -4.52
N ASN A 166 7.37 20.14 -5.28
CA ASN A 166 8.67 20.50 -4.71
C ASN A 166 8.57 21.69 -3.75
N ALA A 167 7.81 22.73 -4.10
CA ALA A 167 7.59 23.86 -3.21
C ALA A 167 6.83 23.45 -1.93
N ALA A 168 5.89 22.50 -2.02
CA ALA A 168 5.21 21.96 -0.85
C ALA A 168 6.13 21.10 0.03
N LEU A 169 7.02 20.32 -0.58
CA LEU A 169 8.02 19.52 0.13
C LEU A 169 8.99 20.39 0.92
N ILE A 170 9.55 21.44 0.29
CA ILE A 170 10.48 22.38 0.96
C ILE A 170 9.83 22.98 2.21
N LYS A 171 8.60 23.49 2.08
CA LYS A 171 7.85 24.06 3.22
C LYS A 171 7.59 23.07 4.34
N LEU A 172 7.37 21.79 4.00
CA LEU A 172 7.11 20.76 5.00
C LEU A 172 8.41 20.24 5.62
N ASP A 173 9.52 20.28 4.88
CA ASP A 173 10.86 19.93 5.37
C ASP A 173 11.36 20.93 6.41
N GLU A 174 11.01 22.22 6.30
CA GLU A 174 11.28 23.23 7.34
C GLU A 174 10.81 22.78 8.73
N PHE A 175 9.62 22.20 8.84
CA PHE A 175 9.11 21.64 10.09
C PHE A 175 9.97 20.47 10.60
N PHE A 176 10.46 19.60 9.72
CA PHE A 176 11.29 18.47 10.11
C PHE A 176 12.72 18.89 10.49
N GLU A 177 13.28 19.91 9.84
CA GLU A 177 14.56 20.52 10.23
C GLU A 177 14.52 21.12 11.64
N GLU A 178 13.42 21.80 11.98
CA GLU A 178 13.19 22.27 13.36
C GLU A 178 13.14 21.10 14.36
N LYS A 179 12.54 19.96 13.98
CA LYS A 179 12.54 18.75 14.83
C LYS A 179 13.92 18.09 14.93
N ARG A 180 14.71 18.07 13.84
CA ARG A 180 16.09 17.56 13.83
C ARG A 180 17.00 18.38 14.76
N THR A 181 16.85 19.70 14.76
CA THR A 181 17.66 20.61 15.58
C THR A 181 17.25 20.66 17.05
N SER A 182 15.97 20.45 17.36
CA SER A 182 15.45 20.43 18.74
C SER A 182 15.63 19.10 19.46
N LYS A 183 15.91 18.00 18.74
CA LYS A 183 16.23 16.71 19.37
C LYS A 183 17.58 16.83 20.07
N PRO A 184 17.67 16.61 21.40
CA PRO A 184 18.96 16.67 22.09
C PRO A 184 19.89 15.65 21.43
N LYS A 185 21.06 16.11 20.96
CA LYS A 185 22.16 15.20 20.62
C LYS A 185 22.38 14.36 21.88
N ASN A 186 22.10 13.06 21.83
CA ASN A 186 22.63 12.15 22.82
C ASN A 186 24.15 12.33 22.79
N SER A 187 24.68 13.06 23.78
CA SER A 187 26.11 13.20 24.02
C SER A 187 26.62 11.85 24.49
N SER A 188 26.90 10.96 23.54
CA SER A 188 27.81 9.84 23.74
C SER A 188 29.26 10.27 23.49
N GLU A 189 29.58 11.55 23.69
CA GLU A 189 30.95 11.97 23.92
C GLU A 189 31.25 11.64 25.39
N LYS A 190 31.77 10.42 25.62
CA LYS A 190 32.37 10.09 26.91
C LYS A 190 33.45 11.13 27.16
N ASP A 191 33.25 11.96 28.18
CA ASP A 191 34.25 12.87 28.70
C ASP A 191 35.43 12.05 29.28
N TRP A 192 36.44 11.80 28.44
CA TRP A 192 37.68 11.10 28.82
C TRP A 192 38.61 11.97 29.69
N SER A 193 38.28 13.25 29.88
CA SER A 193 39.05 14.18 30.72
C SER A 193 39.10 13.77 32.19
N LYS A 194 38.24 12.83 32.61
CA LYS A 194 38.24 12.27 33.98
C LYS A 194 39.20 11.09 34.18
N PHE A 195 39.82 10.57 33.12
CA PHE A 195 40.75 9.43 33.18
C PHE A 195 42.22 9.80 32.99
N THR A 196 42.54 11.09 32.89
CA THR A 196 43.94 11.55 32.91
C THR A 196 44.22 12.28 34.22
N LYS A 197 44.89 11.59 35.14
CA LYS A 197 45.59 12.15 36.30
C LYS A 197 47.05 11.69 36.25
#